data_AF-A0A376TIH9-F1
#
_entry.id   AF-A0A376TIH9-F1
#
_cell.length_a   1.000
_cell.length_b   1.000
_cell.length_c   1.000
_cell.angle_alpha   90.00
_cell.angle_beta   90.00
_cell.angle_gamma   90.00
#
_symmetry.space_group_name_H-M   'P 1'
#
loop_
_entity.id
_entity.type
_entity.pdbx_description
1 polymer ?
#
loop_
_entity_poly.entity_id
_entity_poly.type
_entity_poly.pdbx_seq_one_letter_code
_entity_poly.pdbx_strand_id
1 'polypeptide(L)'
;MVSAREQAASCQRVIGGLANIAEEYATKRYRSNVINWGMFPLQMAEVPTFEVGDYIYIPGIKAALDNPGTTFKGYVIHEDAPVTEITLYMESLTAEEREIIKAGSLINFNKNRQM
;
A
#
# COMPACT_ATOMS: atom_id res chain seq x y z
N MET A 1 -3.98 21.78 14.03
CA MET A 1 -3.71 20.51 14.74
C MET A 1 -3.59 19.42 13.67
N VAL A 2 -2.36 19.03 13.30
CA VAL A 2 -2.16 17.89 12.39
C VAL A 2 -2.76 16.68 13.11
N SER A 3 -3.78 16.06 12.50
CA SER A 3 -4.49 14.98 13.19
C SER A 3 -3.50 13.85 13.48
N ALA A 4 -3.60 13.19 14.63
CA ALA A 4 -2.80 12.01 15.00
C ALA A 4 -2.74 10.93 13.89
N ARG A 5 -3.71 10.93 12.97
CA ARG A 5 -3.85 10.02 11.82
C ARG A 5 -2.90 10.32 10.66
N GLU A 6 -2.40 11.54 10.52
CA GLU A 6 -1.42 11.89 9.49
C GLU A 6 -0.02 11.44 9.92
N GLN A 7 0.28 11.61 11.22
CA GLN A 7 1.48 11.06 11.84
C GLN A 7 1.52 9.53 11.75
N ALA A 8 0.36 8.85 11.82
CA ALA A 8 0.30 7.40 11.68
C ALA A 8 0.89 6.89 10.35
N ALA A 9 0.60 7.55 9.21
CA ALA A 9 1.14 7.16 7.91
C ALA A 9 2.57 7.68 7.69
N SER A 10 2.87 8.91 8.14
CA SER A 10 4.21 9.49 7.96
C SER A 10 5.27 8.71 8.75
N CYS A 11 4.96 8.34 10.00
CA CYS A 11 5.89 7.60 10.84
C CYS A 11 6.23 6.24 10.24
N GLN A 12 5.23 5.52 9.70
CA GLN A 12 5.44 4.27 8.96
C GLN A 12 6.40 4.49 7.80
N ARG A 13 6.17 5.51 6.98
CA ARG A 13 7.00 5.78 5.80
C ARG A 13 8.45 6.13 6.18
N VAL A 14 8.64 6.94 7.22
CA VAL A 14 9.96 7.38 7.70
C VAL A 14 10.82 6.20 8.16
N ILE A 15 10.21 5.18 8.77
CA ILE A 15 10.93 3.97 9.21
C ILE A 15 11.04 2.90 8.11
N GLY A 16 10.70 3.22 6.87
CA GLY A 16 10.83 2.33 5.72
C GLY A 16 9.58 1.56 5.33
N GLY A 17 8.42 1.86 5.91
CA GLY A 17 7.13 1.30 5.49
C GLY A 17 6.83 1.60 4.02
N LEU A 18 6.38 0.57 3.29
CA LEU A 18 6.12 0.63 1.84
C LEU A 18 4.64 0.39 1.50
N ALA A 19 3.94 -0.38 2.32
CA ALA A 19 2.56 -0.77 2.08
C ALA A 19 1.85 -1.03 3.41
N ASN A 20 0.54 -0.82 3.41
CA ASN A 20 -0.36 -1.32 4.45
C ASN A 20 -1.28 -2.36 3.82
N ILE A 21 -1.47 -3.49 4.49
CA ILE A 21 -2.47 -4.52 4.14
C ILE A 21 -3.54 -4.50 5.23
N ALA A 22 -4.80 -4.38 4.83
CA ALA A 22 -5.95 -4.35 5.75
C ALA A 22 -7.13 -5.12 5.16
N GLU A 23 -8.06 -5.63 5.99
CA GLU A 23 -9.34 -6.12 5.48
C GLU A 23 -10.14 -4.96 4.84
N GLU A 24 -10.28 -3.87 5.58
CA GLU A 24 -10.99 -2.68 5.13
C GLU A 24 -10.37 -1.40 5.69
N TYR A 25 -10.34 -0.34 4.87
CA TYR A 25 -9.99 1.00 5.32
C TYR A 25 -11.23 1.73 5.84
N ALA A 26 -11.48 1.67 7.15
CA ALA A 26 -12.66 2.24 7.81
C ALA A 26 -12.94 3.73 7.52
N THR A 27 -11.92 4.51 7.14
CA THR A 27 -12.13 5.90 6.69
C THR A 27 -11.33 6.23 5.45
N LYS A 28 -11.97 6.93 4.49
CA LYS A 28 -11.31 7.47 3.29
C LYS A 28 -10.06 8.29 3.62
N ARG A 29 -10.09 9.01 4.75
CA ARG A 29 -9.00 9.89 5.19
C ARG A 29 -7.70 9.15 5.51
N TYR A 30 -7.75 8.00 6.18
CA TYR A 30 -6.53 7.24 6.48
C TYR A 30 -5.91 6.65 5.21
N ARG A 31 -6.75 6.07 4.34
CA ARG A 31 -6.34 5.59 3.02
C ARG A 31 -5.64 6.69 2.22
N SER A 32 -6.21 7.89 2.16
CA SER A 32 -5.57 9.04 1.49
C SER A 32 -4.23 9.42 2.11
N ASN A 33 -4.06 9.32 3.43
CA ASN A 33 -2.77 9.58 4.06
C ASN A 33 -1.72 8.56 3.64
N VAL A 34 -2.05 7.27 3.60
CA VAL A 34 -1.16 6.19 3.11
C VAL A 34 -0.68 6.51 1.69
N ILE A 35 -1.62 6.87 0.81
CA ILE A 35 -1.34 7.26 -0.58
C ILE A 35 -0.45 8.50 -0.65
N ASN A 36 -0.76 9.55 0.12
CA ASN A 36 0.00 10.80 0.13
C ASN A 36 1.48 10.60 0.54
N TRP A 37 1.76 9.58 1.36
CA TRP A 37 3.12 9.19 1.72
C TRP A 37 3.78 8.21 0.74
N GLY A 38 3.11 7.93 -0.37
CA GLY A 38 3.59 7.06 -1.45
C GLY A 38 3.60 5.58 -1.09
N MET A 39 2.82 5.18 -0.08
CA MET A 39 2.67 3.78 0.31
C MET A 39 1.49 3.12 -0.41
N PHE A 40 1.55 1.81 -0.60
CA PHE A 40 0.46 1.05 -1.22
C PHE A 40 -0.67 0.76 -0.22
N PRO A 41 -1.92 1.18 -0.50
CA PRO A 41 -3.08 0.87 0.34
C PRO A 41 -3.70 -0.47 -0.07
N LEU A 42 -3.02 -1.56 0.25
CA LEU A 42 -3.43 -2.92 -0.10
C LEU A 42 -4.58 -3.40 0.79
N GLN A 43 -5.44 -4.24 0.23
CA GLN A 43 -6.52 -4.91 0.93
C GLN A 43 -6.55 -6.40 0.63
N MET A 44 -7.09 -7.17 1.56
CA MET A 44 -7.37 -8.59 1.39
C MET A 44 -8.71 -8.95 2.01
N ALA A 45 -9.50 -9.79 1.34
CA ALA A 45 -10.81 -10.23 1.84
C ALA A 45 -10.73 -11.54 2.63
N GLU A 46 -9.65 -12.30 2.46
CA GLU A 46 -9.42 -13.58 3.12
C GLU A 46 -8.75 -13.36 4.48
N VAL A 47 -8.91 -14.32 5.39
CA VAL A 47 -8.22 -14.27 6.68
C VAL A 47 -6.70 -14.32 6.43
N PRO A 48 -5.92 -13.41 7.02
CA PRO A 48 -4.46 -13.42 6.87
C PRO A 48 -3.86 -14.75 7.31
N THR A 49 -3.03 -15.34 6.45
CA THR A 49 -2.27 -16.58 6.73
C THR A 49 -0.82 -16.30 7.09
N PHE A 50 -0.48 -15.06 7.42
CA PHE A 50 0.88 -14.59 7.71
C PHE A 50 0.98 -14.05 9.13
N GLU A 51 2.17 -14.14 9.70
CA GLU A 51 2.49 -13.68 11.05
C GLU A 51 3.65 -12.68 11.06
N VAL A 52 3.92 -12.08 12.23
CA VAL A 52 5.07 -11.18 12.39
C VAL A 52 6.36 -11.96 12.19
N GLY A 53 7.16 -11.56 11.20
CA GLY A 53 8.40 -12.24 10.82
C GLY A 53 8.36 -12.80 9.40
N ASP A 54 7.16 -13.02 8.86
CA ASP A 54 6.99 -13.45 7.47
C ASP A 54 7.32 -12.32 6.48
N TYR A 55 7.78 -12.71 5.30
CA TYR A 55 8.03 -11.78 4.20
C TYR A 55 6.90 -11.86 3.16
N ILE A 56 6.46 -10.72 2.65
CA ILE A 56 5.45 -10.66 1.59
C ILE A 56 6.10 -10.18 0.31
N TYR A 57 6.06 -11.04 -0.71
CA TYR A 57 6.51 -10.72 -2.06
C TYR A 57 5.33 -10.49 -2.99
N ILE A 58 5.30 -9.32 -3.66
CA ILE A 58 4.25 -8.97 -4.61
C ILE A 58 4.90 -8.71 -5.98
N PRO A 59 4.79 -9.62 -6.95
CA PRO A 59 5.33 -9.40 -8.28
C PRO A 59 4.53 -8.32 -9.03
N GLY A 60 5.22 -7.50 -9.81
CA GLY A 60 4.57 -6.58 -10.75
C GLY A 60 3.72 -5.48 -10.12
N ILE A 61 3.95 -5.08 -8.86
CA ILE A 61 3.11 -4.10 -8.13
C ILE A 61 2.91 -2.76 -8.89
N LYS A 62 3.89 -2.32 -9.69
CA LYS A 62 3.75 -1.13 -10.52
C LYS A 62 2.67 -1.28 -11.59
N ALA A 63 2.57 -2.44 -12.24
CA ALA A 63 1.54 -2.73 -13.23
C ALA A 63 0.16 -2.91 -12.58
N ALA A 64 0.12 -3.35 -11.31
CA ALA A 64 -1.12 -3.44 -10.55
C ALA A 64 -1.73 -2.06 -10.26
N LEU A 65 -0.92 -1.00 -10.15
CA LEU A 65 -1.43 0.37 -10.04
C LEU A 65 -2.23 0.79 -11.26
N ASP A 66 -1.81 0.40 -12.46
CA ASP A 66 -2.46 0.79 -13.70
C ASP A 66 -3.78 0.05 -13.95
N ASN A 67 -4.06 -1.02 -13.18
CA ASN A 67 -5.28 -1.82 -13.24
C ASN A 67 -6.05 -1.82 -11.90
N PRO A 68 -6.48 -0.65 -11.38
CA PRO A 68 -7.12 -0.56 -10.07
C PRO A 68 -8.46 -1.32 -10.05
N GLY A 69 -8.79 -1.93 -8.90
CA GLY A 69 -10.00 -2.76 -8.75
C GLY A 69 -9.86 -4.21 -9.24
N THR A 70 -8.70 -4.60 -9.77
CA THR A 70 -8.38 -6.00 -10.03
C THR A 70 -7.63 -6.62 -8.85
N THR A 71 -7.88 -7.90 -8.61
CA THR A 71 -7.12 -8.69 -7.65
C THR A 71 -5.80 -9.13 -8.28
N PHE A 72 -4.77 -9.27 -7.46
CA PHE A 72 -3.46 -9.79 -7.86
C PHE A 72 -2.89 -10.69 -6.77
N LYS A 73 -1.90 -11.49 -7.13
CA LYS A 73 -1.28 -12.46 -6.24
C LYS A 73 -0.11 -11.84 -5.49
N GLY A 74 -0.04 -12.15 -4.20
CA GLY A 74 1.14 -12.01 -3.36
C GLY A 74 1.55 -13.37 -2.83
N TYR A 75 2.79 -13.47 -2.37
CA TYR A 75 3.36 -14.70 -1.82
C TYR A 75 3.91 -14.41 -0.44
N VAL A 76 3.48 -15.18 0.55
CA VAL A 76 4.01 -15.13 1.91
C VAL A 76 5.13 -16.16 2.00
N ILE A 77 6.31 -15.69 2.35
CA ILE A 77 7.51 -16.50 2.56
C ILE A 77 7.69 -16.61 4.07
N HIS A 78 7.49 -17.83 4.55
CA HIS A 78 7.68 -18.20 5.94
C HIS A 78 9.12 -18.66 6.19
N GLU A 79 9.56 -18.62 7.44
CA GLU A 79 10.91 -19.07 7.83
C GLU A 79 11.07 -20.60 7.63
N ASP A 80 10.12 -21.38 8.15
CA ASP A 80 10.19 -22.85 8.18
C ASP A 80 8.97 -23.55 7.55
N ALA A 81 8.22 -22.86 6.68
CA ALA A 81 7.03 -23.41 6.02
C ALA A 81 7.01 -23.11 4.50
N PRO A 82 6.28 -23.93 3.70
CA PRO A 82 6.12 -23.67 2.28
C PRO A 82 5.50 -22.31 2.01
N VAL A 83 5.96 -21.64 0.96
CA VAL A 83 5.39 -20.35 0.51
C VAL A 83 3.88 -20.49 0.29
N THR A 84 3.11 -19.59 0.87
CA THR A 84 1.65 -19.54 0.67
C THR A 84 1.27 -18.39 -0.26
N GLU A 85 0.23 -18.60 -1.06
CA GLU A 85 -0.30 -17.57 -1.95
C GLU A 85 -1.41 -16.80 -1.23
N ILE A 86 -1.39 -15.48 -1.35
CA ILE A 86 -2.46 -14.59 -0.89
C ILE A 86 -3.03 -13.79 -2.05
N THR A 87 -4.33 -13.48 -1.96
CA THR A 87 -5.00 -12.61 -2.93
C THR A 87 -5.14 -11.21 -2.36
N LEU A 88 -4.59 -10.23 -3.05
CA LEU A 88 -4.60 -8.82 -2.67
C LEU A 88 -5.34 -8.00 -3.71
N TYR A 89 -5.85 -6.83 -3.31
CA TYR A 89 -6.39 -5.84 -4.23
C TYR A 89 -6.12 -4.43 -3.72
N MET A 90 -6.38 -3.46 -4.59
CA MET A 90 -6.49 -2.05 -4.23
C MET A 90 -7.85 -1.55 -4.69
N GLU A 91 -8.61 -0.93 -3.79
CA GLU A 91 -9.77 -0.14 -4.19
C GLU A 91 -9.41 0.89 -5.26
N SER A 92 -10.41 1.33 -6.02
CA SER A 92 -10.26 2.32 -7.09
C SER A 92 -9.36 3.49 -6.69
N LEU A 93 -8.27 3.67 -7.44
CA LEU A 93 -7.36 4.79 -7.32
C LEU A 93 -7.60 5.74 -8.49
N THR A 94 -7.74 7.02 -8.19
CA THR A 94 -7.75 8.08 -9.20
C THR A 94 -6.40 8.13 -9.93
N ALA A 95 -6.38 8.72 -11.13
CA ALA A 95 -5.14 8.86 -11.89
C ALA A 95 -4.05 9.62 -11.10
N GLU A 96 -4.45 10.67 -10.37
CA GLU A 96 -3.54 11.46 -9.55
C GLU A 96 -2.97 10.65 -8.37
N GLU A 97 -3.79 9.88 -7.66
CA GLU A 97 -3.33 9.00 -6.58
C GLU A 97 -2.31 7.96 -7.07
N ARG A 98 -2.48 7.41 -8.27
CA ARG A 98 -1.50 6.49 -8.86
C ARG A 98 -0.16 7.17 -9.12
N GLU A 99 -0.19 8.37 -9.67
CA GLU A 99 1.03 9.12 -9.96
C GLU A 99 1.73 9.58 -8.66
N ILE A 100 0.98 9.89 -7.60
CA ILE A 100 1.51 10.16 -6.26
C ILE A 100 2.29 8.94 -5.73
N ILE A 101 1.72 7.73 -5.82
CA ILE A 101 2.39 6.50 -5.39
C ILE A 101 3.64 6.24 -6.23
N LYS A 102 3.56 6.40 -7.57
CA LYS A 102 4.72 6.24 -8.47
C LYS A 102 5.83 7.23 -8.17
N ALA A 103 5.49 8.47 -7.79
CA ALA A 103 6.45 9.48 -7.35
C ALA A 103 7.00 9.24 -5.93
N GLY A 104 6.43 8.29 -5.19
CA GLY A 104 6.85 7.91 -3.84
C GLY A 104 6.41 8.86 -2.72
N SER A 105 5.70 9.94 -3.05
CA SER A 105 4.95 10.81 -2.12
C SER A 105 4.25 11.94 -2.88
N LEU A 106 3.27 12.57 -2.24
CA LEU A 106 2.60 13.78 -2.74
C LEU A 106 3.58 14.95 -2.90
N ILE A 107 4.55 15.06 -1.99
CA ILE A 107 5.58 16.11 -2.04
C ILE A 107 6.43 15.96 -3.31
N ASN A 108 6.85 14.73 -3.62
CA ASN A 108 7.63 14.45 -4.83
C ASN A 108 6.80 14.67 -6.10
N PHE A 109 5.54 14.24 -6.09
CA PHE A 109 4.62 14.46 -7.21
C PHE A 109 4.45 15.96 -7.52
N ASN A 110 4.21 16.77 -6.50
CA ASN A 110 4.09 18.22 -6.66
C ASN A 110 5.40 18.87 -7.14
N LYS A 111 6.54 18.42 -6.61
CA LYS A 111 7.86 18.89 -7.06
C LYS A 111 8.10 18.58 -8.55
N ASN A 112 7.71 17.40 -9.02
CA ASN A 112 7.88 16.99 -10.41
C ASN A 112 6.96 17.73 -11.39
N ARG A 113 5.81 18.26 -10.94
CA ARG A 113 4.88 19.05 -11.77
C ARG A 113 5.25 20.52 -11.91
N GLN A 114 6.13 21.02 -11.03
CA GLN A 114 6.62 22.40 -11.03
C GLN A 114 7.93 22.57 -11.80
N MET A 115 8.51 21.47 -12.31
CA MET A 115 9.62 21.47 -13.25
C MET A 115 9.09 21.32 -14.68
#